data_AF-A0A3D0NC87-F1
#
_entry.id   AF-A0A3D0NC87-F1
#
_cell.length_a   1.000
_cell.length_b   1.000
_cell.length_c   1.000
_cell.angle_alpha   90.00
_cell.angle_beta   90.00
_cell.angle_gamma   90.00
#
_symmetry.space_group_name_H-M   'P 1'
#
loop_
_entity.id
_entity.type
_entity.pdbx_description
1 polymer ?
#
loop_
_entity_poly.entity_id
_entity_poly.type
_entity_poly.pdbx_seq_one_letter_code
_entity_poly.pdbx_strand_id
1 'polypeptide(L)' 'SPEILTERNDITDVQVSEDGLKVKLTVSDLRQGYVHELNCINLKSKQGDALLHPNGYYTLNKIPGLAE' A
#
# COMPACT_ATOMS: atom_id res chain seq x y z
N SER A 1 27.24 3.31 4.27
CA SER A 1 25.84 3.51 3.84
C SER A 1 25.01 2.32 4.28
N PRO A 2 23.73 2.50 4.65
CA PRO A 2 22.87 1.36 4.99
C PRO A 2 22.55 0.53 3.73
N GLU A 3 22.41 -0.78 3.91
CA GLU A 3 22.06 -1.71 2.82
C GLU A 3 20.58 -1.61 2.42
N ILE A 4 19.72 -1.19 3.36
CA ILE A 4 18.28 -1.01 3.18
C ILE A 4 17.91 0.44 3.47
N LEU A 5 17.15 1.05 2.56
CA LEU A 5 16.67 2.43 2.66
C LEU A 5 15.16 2.46 2.91
N THR A 6 14.77 2.10 4.12
CA THR A 6 13.36 2.09 4.56
C THR A 6 12.89 3.50 4.84
N GLU A 7 11.72 3.87 4.30
CA GLU A 7 11.04 5.14 4.57
C GLU A 7 9.56 4.89 4.81
N ARG A 8 8.91 5.80 5.54
CA ARG A 8 7.46 5.77 5.75
C ARG A 8 6.75 6.47 4.59
N ASN A 9 5.69 5.86 4.09
CA ASN A 9 4.78 6.45 3.12
C ASN A 9 3.42 6.71 3.79
N ASP A 10 2.91 7.93 3.71
CA ASP A 10 1.64 8.27 4.34
C ASP A 10 0.46 8.05 3.38
N ILE A 11 -0.62 7.47 3.91
CA ILE A 11 -1.90 7.34 3.20
C ILE A 11 -2.68 8.64 3.41
N THR A 12 -2.89 9.40 2.33
CA THR A 12 -3.52 10.72 2.37
C THR A 12 -5.01 10.68 2.04
N ASP A 13 -5.49 9.65 1.35
CA ASP A 13 -6.91 9.44 1.05
C ASP A 13 -7.24 7.95 0.91
N VAL A 14 -8.48 7.59 1.25
CA VAL A 14 -9.00 6.22 1.21
C VAL A 14 -10.41 6.21 0.63
N GLN A 15 -10.61 5.49 -0.47
CA GLN A 15 -11.91 5.35 -1.12
C GLN A 15 -12.27 3.87 -1.24
N VAL A 16 -13.39 3.47 -0.64
CA VAL A 16 -13.90 2.09 -0.70
C VAL A 16 -14.97 1.99 -1.78
N SER A 17 -14.94 0.95 -2.61
CA SER A 17 -15.98 0.71 -3.62
C SER A 17 -17.32 0.39 -2.98
N GLU A 18 -18.42 0.63 -3.71
CA GLU A 18 -19.79 0.40 -3.22
C GLU A 18 -20.03 -1.05 -2.77
N ASP A 19 -19.42 -2.03 -3.45
CA ASP A 19 -19.51 -3.45 -3.08
C ASP A 19 -18.67 -3.83 -1.84
N GLY A 20 -17.78 -2.94 -1.39
CA GLY A 20 -16.87 -3.16 -0.28
C GLY A 20 -15.73 -4.14 -0.58
N LEU A 21 -15.48 -4.46 -1.85
CA LEU A 21 -14.47 -5.45 -2.26
C LEU A 21 -13.18 -4.82 -2.79
N LYS A 22 -13.13 -3.50 -2.95
CA LYS A 22 -11.95 -2.76 -3.42
C LYS A 22 -11.75 -1.50 -2.57
N VAL A 23 -10.48 -1.17 -2.37
CA VAL A 23 -10.06 0.10 -1.79
C VAL A 23 -9.03 0.75 -2.70
N LYS A 24 -9.18 2.05 -2.95
CA LYS A 24 -8.19 2.89 -3.60
C LYS A 24 -7.52 3.74 -2.52
N LEU A 25 -6.21 3.59 -2.38
CA LEU A 25 -5.39 4.37 -1.47
C LEU A 25 -4.62 5.43 -2.27
N THR A 26 -4.65 6.67 -1.80
CA THR A 26 -3.71 7.70 -2.24
C THR A 26 -2.56 7.73 -1.25
N VAL A 27 -1.33 7.59 -1.74
CA VAL A 27 -0.12 7.42 -0.92
C VAL A 27 0.91 8.47 -1.34
N SER A 28 1.51 9.16 -0.37
CA SER A 28 2.56 10.13 -0.61
C SER A 28 3.95 9.46 -0.74
N ASP A 29 4.88 10.17 -1.38
CA ASP A 29 6.30 9.85 -1.36
C ASP A 29 6.66 8.46 -1.93
N LEU A 30 5.85 7.95 -2.85
CA LEU A 30 6.13 6.69 -3.56
C LEU A 30 7.46 6.79 -4.32
N ARG A 31 8.30 5.75 -4.21
CA ARG A 31 9.65 5.76 -4.79
C ARG A 31 9.76 4.65 -5.84
N GLN A 32 10.05 5.05 -7.07
CA GLN A 32 10.32 4.10 -8.14
C GLN A 32 11.56 3.24 -7.80
N GLY A 33 11.47 1.94 -8.08
CA GLY A 33 12.54 0.97 -7.81
C GLY A 33 12.51 0.38 -6.39
N TYR A 34 11.58 0.82 -5.53
CA TYR A 34 11.45 0.33 -4.17
C TYR A 34 10.31 -0.69 -4.04
N VAL A 35 10.46 -1.59 -3.07
CA VAL A 35 9.37 -2.44 -2.59
C VAL A 35 8.59 -1.64 -1.55
N HIS A 36 7.28 -1.53 -1.75
CA HIS A 36 6.36 -0.97 -0.78
C HIS A 36 5.64 -2.08 -0.04
N GLU A 37 5.68 -2.02 1.29
CA GLU A 37 4.91 -2.89 2.17
C GLU A 37 3.62 -2.19 2.60
N LEU A 38 2.51 -2.91 2.53
CA LEU A 38 1.23 -2.49 3.07
C LEU A 38 0.84 -3.43 4.21
N ASN A 39 0.66 -2.88 5.41
CA ASN A 39 0.22 -3.61 6.58
C ASN A 39 -1.27 -3.37 6.87
N CYS A 40 -2.07 -4.42 6.75
CA CYS A 40 -3.53 -4.43 6.92
C CYS A 40 -3.98 -5.13 8.20
N ILE A 41 -3.17 -5.15 9.27
CA ILE A 41 -3.43 -5.95 10.49
C ILE A 41 -4.79 -5.70 11.16
N ASN A 42 -5.37 -4.51 10.97
CA ASN A 42 -6.66 -4.14 11.56
C ASN A 42 -7.85 -4.31 10.60
N LEU A 43 -7.64 -4.82 9.38
CA LEU A 43 -8.71 -5.07 8.42
C LEU A 43 -9.50 -6.32 8.81
N LYS A 44 -10.82 -6.24 8.72
CA LYS A 44 -11.74 -7.33 9.07
C LYS A 44 -12.82 -7.53 8.01
N SER A 45 -13.33 -8.76 7.90
CA SER A 45 -14.54 -9.07 7.14
C SER A 45 -15.76 -8.40 7.78
N LYS A 46 -16.90 -8.36 7.07
CA LYS A 46 -18.18 -7.88 7.65
C LYS A 46 -18.65 -8.74 8.83
N GLN A 47 -18.17 -9.98 8.91
CA GLN A 47 -18.45 -10.93 9.98
C GLN A 47 -17.43 -10.82 11.14
N GLY A 48 -16.38 -10.01 10.99
CA GLY A 48 -15.38 -9.74 12.02
C GLY A 48 -14.11 -10.58 11.90
N ASP A 49 -13.99 -11.42 10.88
CA ASP A 49 -12.81 -12.27 10.67
C ASP A 49 -11.60 -11.43 10.25
N ALA A 50 -10.45 -11.72 10.84
CA ALA A 50 -9.19 -11.09 10.47
C ALA A 50 -8.60 -11.69 9.19
N LEU A 51 -7.73 -10.94 8.52
CA LEU A 51 -6.88 -11.49 7.46
C LEU A 51 -5.90 -12.52 8.04
N LEU A 52 -5.75 -13.66 7.34
CA LEU A 52 -4.71 -14.65 7.65
C LEU A 52 -3.30 -14.09 7.36
N HIS A 53 -3.18 -13.33 6.27
CA HIS A 53 -1.93 -12.68 5.85
C HIS A 53 -2.17 -11.17 5.67
N PRO A 54 -1.84 -10.35 6.68
CA PRO A 54 -2.15 -8.92 6.64
C PRO A 54 -1.12 -8.08 5.88
N ASN A 55 0.03 -8.65 5.49
CA ASN A 55 1.08 -7.93 4.78
C ASN A 55 0.96 -8.18 3.26
N GLY A 56 0.93 -7.10 2.49
CA GLY A 56 1.07 -7.12 1.04
C GLY A 56 2.33 -6.38 0.61
N TYR A 57 2.94 -6.82 -0.49
CA TYR A 57 4.16 -6.21 -1.02
C TYR A 57 4.01 -5.91 -2.50
N TYR A 58 4.50 -4.74 -2.91
CA TYR A 58 4.49 -4.35 -4.31
C TYR A 58 5.78 -3.63 -4.69
N THR A 59 6.44 -4.10 -5.73
CA THR A 59 7.60 -3.40 -6.32
C THR A 59 7.12 -2.34 -7.29
N LEU A 60 7.39 -1.08 -7.00
CA LEU A 60 7.02 0.03 -7.87
C LEU A 60 8.05 0.20 -8.97
N ASN A 61 7.88 -0.53 -10.06
CA ASN A 61 8.84 -0.49 -11.18
C ASN A 61 8.80 0.84 -11.96
N LYS A 62 7.63 1.46 -12.08
CA LYS A 62 7.45 2.71 -12.84
C LYS A 62 6.31 3.56 -12.29
N ILE A 63 6.52 4.88 -12.24
CA ILE A 63 5.44 5.87 -12.03
C ILE A 63 5.11 6.49 -13.39
N PRO A 64 3.89 6.28 -13.94
CA PRO A 64 3.51 6.88 -15.21
C PRO A 64 3.60 8.42 -15.17
N GLY A 65 4.20 9.02 -16.19
CA GLY A 65 4.35 10.48 -16.30
C GLY A 65 5.57 11.06 -15.58
N LEU A 66 6.34 10.25 -14.85
CA LEU A 66 7.69 10.64 -14.43
C LEU A 66 8.62 10.55 -15.64
N ALA A 67 9.29 11.64 -16.00
CA ALA A 67 10.33 11.63 -17.03
C ALA A 67 11.51 10.76 -16.56
N GLU A 68 12.17 10.06 -17.50
CA GLU A 68 13.37 9.26 -17.22
C GLU A 68 14.57 10.13 -16.84
#